data_AF-R6P7K3-F1
#
_entry.id   AF-R6P7K3-F1
#
_cell.length_a   1.000
_cell.length_b   1.000
_cell.length_c   1.000
_cell.angle_alpha   90.00
_cell.angle_beta   90.00
_cell.angle_gamma   90.00
#
_symmetry.space_group_name_H-M   'P 1'
#
loop_
_entity.id
_entity.type
_entity.pdbx_description
1 polymer ?
#
loop_
_entity_poly.entity_id
_entity_poly.type
_entity_poly.pdbx_seq_one_letter_code
_entity_poly.pdbx_strand_id
1 'polypeptide(L)'
;MKNLLNKVMILAVVVAIVVGGIVFQNRKSLAYANSRIVPIGDSIFYNDYNMFLREVPIKGHRGAIIYKRVKLMGGDGKYICAKDNNKNVYIFNVKNTEKYKLSNIDAADMDIYNNKIYYANKSDGNKIYSICFNGKENIKVSDETTSHLRVTNNHIYFENNRDNIYSLSLLTKEIKNVYEGSNCYFFETDGKYIYLSDYQNDNTILKLDAHTFEEKGRINIRTVNFCIYNGSLCYIPFVDEDDIGDNYKDYSHIYNEEGQIIL
;
A
#
# COMPACT_ATOMS: atom_id res chain seq x y z
N MET A 1 -8.55 -44.10 -7.34
CA MET A 1 -9.54 -43.00 -7.55
C MET A 1 -9.34 -41.75 -6.69
N LYS A 2 -8.69 -41.81 -5.51
CA LYS A 2 -8.34 -40.60 -4.72
C LYS A 2 -7.21 -39.72 -5.31
N ASN A 3 -6.43 -40.22 -6.27
CA ASN A 3 -5.33 -39.48 -6.92
C ASN A 3 -5.69 -38.74 -8.21
N LEU A 4 -6.93 -38.87 -8.71
CA LEU A 4 -7.38 -38.11 -9.89
C LEU A 4 -8.09 -36.81 -9.52
N LEU A 5 -8.72 -36.73 -8.33
CA LEU A 5 -9.30 -35.47 -7.84
C LEU A 5 -8.23 -34.42 -7.47
N ASN A 6 -7.06 -34.84 -6.99
CA ASN A 6 -5.96 -33.90 -6.71
C ASN A 6 -5.28 -33.34 -7.97
N LYS A 7 -5.37 -34.04 -9.12
CA LYS A 7 -4.81 -33.54 -10.38
C LYS A 7 -5.76 -32.62 -11.16
N VAL A 8 -7.07 -32.71 -10.91
CA VAL A 8 -8.06 -31.74 -11.42
C VAL A 8 -8.12 -30.49 -10.53
N MET A 9 -7.66 -30.56 -9.28
CA MET A 9 -7.52 -29.39 -8.39
C MET A 9 -6.29 -28.51 -8.68
N ILE A 10 -5.27 -29.04 -9.36
CA ILE A 10 -4.04 -28.32 -9.70
C ILE A 10 -4.15 -27.57 -11.05
N LEU A 11 -5.08 -27.96 -11.93
CA LEU A 11 -5.21 -27.37 -13.26
C LEU A 11 -6.05 -26.08 -13.32
N ALA A 12 -6.77 -25.74 -12.24
CA ALA A 12 -7.58 -24.50 -12.16
C ALA A 12 -6.87 -23.33 -11.46
N VAL A 13 -5.72 -23.57 -10.81
CA VAL A 13 -4.92 -22.54 -10.13
C VAL A 13 -3.95 -21.85 -11.09
N VAL A 14 -3.58 -22.51 -12.18
CA VAL A 14 -2.60 -22.02 -13.18
C VAL A 14 -3.22 -21.06 -14.20
N VAL A 15 -4.50 -20.68 -14.11
CA VAL A 15 -5.13 -19.74 -15.07
C VAL A 15 -5.59 -18.42 -14.43
N ALA A 16 -5.54 -18.30 -13.10
CA ALA A 16 -5.92 -17.06 -12.42
C ALA A 16 -4.73 -16.15 -12.03
N ILE A 17 -3.49 -16.65 -12.08
CA ILE A 17 -2.27 -15.91 -11.69
C ILE A 17 -1.26 -15.77 -12.87
N VAL A 18 -1.49 -16.46 -13.99
CA VAL A 18 -0.56 -16.58 -15.14
C VAL A 18 -0.53 -15.38 -16.11
N VAL A 19 -0.64 -14.13 -15.65
CA VAL A 19 -0.22 -12.99 -16.50
C VAL A 19 0.58 -11.93 -15.74
N GLY A 20 1.38 -12.34 -14.76
CA GLY A 20 2.42 -11.49 -14.16
C GLY A 20 3.84 -11.81 -14.63
N GLY A 21 4.03 -12.96 -15.30
CA GLY A 21 5.33 -13.62 -15.38
C GLY A 21 6.02 -13.64 -16.75
N ILE A 22 5.76 -12.67 -17.63
CA ILE A 22 6.63 -12.47 -18.80
C ILE A 22 7.01 -11.00 -18.88
N VAL A 23 8.31 -10.76 -18.89
CA VAL A 23 8.98 -9.53 -19.36
C VAL A 23 9.20 -8.43 -18.31
N PHE A 24 10.33 -8.54 -17.58
CA PHE A 24 11.04 -7.40 -16.97
C PHE A 24 11.61 -6.40 -18.00
N GLN A 25 11.32 -6.53 -19.30
CA GLN A 25 11.73 -5.56 -20.33
C GLN A 25 10.69 -4.48 -20.67
N ASN A 26 9.54 -4.39 -19.99
CA ASN A 26 8.48 -3.41 -20.32
C ASN A 26 8.07 -2.55 -19.13
N ARG A 27 8.00 -1.22 -19.35
CA ARG A 27 7.62 -0.13 -18.42
C ARG A 27 6.31 -0.32 -17.61
N LYS A 28 5.58 -1.42 -17.78
CA LYS A 28 4.32 -1.75 -17.10
C LYS A 28 4.51 -2.46 -15.75
N SER A 29 5.64 -3.14 -15.52
CA SER A 29 5.94 -3.85 -14.26
C SER A 29 6.19 -2.88 -13.08
N LEU A 30 6.74 -1.69 -13.33
CA LEU A 30 6.85 -0.60 -12.36
C LEU A 30 5.48 -0.17 -11.78
N ALA A 31 4.35 -0.48 -12.44
CA ALA A 31 3.03 -0.12 -11.94
C ALA A 31 2.57 -0.99 -10.73
N TYR A 32 3.05 -2.24 -10.60
CA TYR A 32 2.70 -3.12 -9.48
C TYR A 32 3.45 -2.80 -8.21
N ALA A 33 4.74 -2.48 -8.32
CA ALA A 33 5.55 -2.01 -7.19
C ALA A 33 4.94 -0.75 -6.52
N ASN A 34 4.13 0.03 -7.25
CA ASN A 34 3.50 1.26 -6.78
C ASN A 34 2.04 1.11 -6.29
N SER A 35 1.52 -0.12 -6.19
CA SER A 35 0.15 -0.37 -5.73
C SER A 35 0.16 -0.69 -4.23
N ARG A 36 -0.64 0.01 -3.42
CA ARG A 36 -0.67 -0.25 -1.97
C ARG A 36 -1.25 -1.65 -1.71
N ILE A 37 -0.79 -2.28 -0.63
CA ILE A 37 -1.38 -3.49 -0.05
C ILE A 37 -2.02 -3.08 1.26
N VAL A 38 -3.32 -3.29 1.42
CA VAL A 38 -4.06 -2.85 2.61
C VAL A 38 -4.68 -4.06 3.29
N PRO A 39 -4.14 -4.53 4.43
CA PRO A 39 -4.76 -5.61 5.17
C PRO A 39 -5.83 -5.06 6.15
N ILE A 40 -7.03 -5.64 6.15
CA ILE A 40 -8.11 -5.27 7.08
C ILE A 40 -8.83 -6.53 7.55
N GLY A 41 -8.80 -6.77 8.86
CA GLY A 41 -9.40 -7.97 9.46
C GLY A 41 -8.73 -9.24 8.95
N ASP A 42 -9.51 -10.16 8.38
CA ASP A 42 -9.01 -11.42 7.80
C ASP A 42 -8.83 -11.34 6.28
N SER A 43 -8.72 -10.13 5.71
CA SER A 43 -8.64 -9.91 4.26
C SER A 43 -7.48 -8.98 3.89
N ILE A 44 -6.91 -9.20 2.70
CA ILE A 44 -5.94 -8.31 2.06
C ILE A 44 -6.55 -7.71 0.79
N PHE A 45 -6.40 -6.40 0.64
CA PHE A 45 -6.85 -5.63 -0.51
C PHE A 45 -5.64 -5.18 -1.34
N TYR A 46 -5.70 -5.39 -2.64
CA TYR A 46 -4.62 -5.03 -3.57
C TYR A 46 -5.14 -4.86 -5.00
N ASN A 47 -4.30 -4.37 -5.90
CA ASN A 47 -4.57 -4.37 -7.33
C ASN A 47 -3.88 -5.49 -8.08
N ASP A 48 -4.62 -6.21 -8.92
CA ASP A 48 -4.06 -7.19 -9.85
C ASP A 48 -3.46 -6.55 -11.11
N TYR A 49 -2.95 -7.41 -12.02
CA TYR A 49 -2.38 -6.99 -13.30
C TYR A 49 -3.29 -6.05 -14.11
N ASN A 50 -4.59 -6.25 -14.03
CA ASN A 50 -5.56 -5.50 -14.81
C ASN A 50 -6.06 -4.22 -14.10
N MET A 51 -5.40 -3.82 -13.01
CA MET A 51 -5.86 -2.78 -12.07
C MET A 51 -7.25 -3.07 -11.51
N PHE A 52 -7.58 -4.35 -11.34
CA PHE A 52 -8.80 -4.73 -10.62
C PHE A 52 -8.47 -4.73 -9.14
N LEU A 53 -9.33 -4.08 -8.37
CA LEU A 53 -9.28 -4.12 -6.92
C LEU A 53 -9.80 -5.47 -6.45
N ARG A 54 -8.94 -6.22 -5.79
CA ARG A 54 -9.22 -7.56 -5.27
C ARG A 54 -9.20 -7.56 -3.76
N GLU A 55 -10.04 -8.42 -3.21
CA GLU A 55 -9.98 -8.88 -1.82
C GLU A 55 -9.55 -10.34 -1.85
N VAL A 56 -8.58 -10.73 -1.03
CA VAL A 56 -8.27 -12.14 -0.78
C VAL A 56 -8.33 -12.40 0.73
N PRO A 57 -9.12 -13.38 1.20
CA PRO A 57 -9.09 -13.81 2.58
C PRO A 57 -7.72 -14.41 2.93
N ILE A 58 -7.17 -14.03 4.08
CA ILE A 58 -5.89 -14.53 4.60
C ILE A 58 -5.96 -16.03 4.92
N LYS A 59 -7.15 -16.51 5.28
CA LYS A 59 -7.46 -17.94 5.45
C LYS A 59 -8.36 -18.44 4.32
N GLY A 60 -7.84 -18.51 3.09
CA GLY A 60 -8.59 -18.99 1.93
C GLY A 60 -7.91 -18.67 0.60
N HIS A 61 -8.39 -19.26 -0.51
CA HIS A 61 -7.74 -19.15 -1.83
C HIS A 61 -8.65 -18.53 -2.91
N ARG A 62 -9.81 -17.97 -2.53
CA ARG A 62 -10.72 -17.35 -3.50
C ARG A 62 -10.76 -15.85 -3.33
N GLY A 63 -10.03 -15.15 -4.19
CA GLY A 63 -10.12 -13.70 -4.31
C GLY A 63 -11.44 -13.26 -4.95
N ALA A 64 -12.05 -12.21 -4.42
CA ALA A 64 -13.21 -11.56 -5.00
C ALA A 64 -12.77 -10.26 -5.72
N ILE A 65 -13.33 -10.00 -6.90
CA ILE A 65 -13.16 -8.70 -7.55
C ILE A 65 -14.19 -7.75 -6.92
N ILE A 66 -13.69 -6.71 -6.26
CA ILE A 66 -14.52 -5.68 -5.63
C ILE A 66 -14.86 -4.59 -6.63
N TYR A 67 -13.87 -4.20 -7.44
CA TYR A 67 -14.02 -3.14 -8.42
C TYR A 67 -13.00 -3.26 -9.55
N LYS A 68 -13.34 -2.72 -10.73
CA LYS A 68 -12.50 -2.83 -11.94
C LYS A 68 -11.88 -1.49 -12.29
N ARG A 69 -10.61 -1.51 -12.73
CA ARG A 69 -9.87 -0.38 -13.30
C ARG A 69 -9.71 0.82 -12.35
N VAL A 70 -9.38 0.52 -11.09
CA VAL A 70 -9.07 1.53 -10.07
C VAL A 70 -7.74 1.19 -9.42
N LYS A 71 -6.98 2.20 -9.00
CA LYS A 71 -5.79 2.06 -8.17
C LYS A 71 -6.19 2.19 -6.69
N LEU A 72 -5.92 1.17 -5.89
CA LEU A 72 -5.99 1.19 -4.43
C LEU A 72 -4.97 2.20 -3.92
N MET A 73 -5.45 3.10 -3.07
CA MET A 73 -4.65 4.22 -2.58
C MET A 73 -4.35 4.08 -1.10
N GLY A 74 -5.33 3.67 -0.29
CA GLY A 74 -5.22 3.62 1.16
C GLY A 74 -6.44 3.02 1.82
N GLY A 75 -6.48 3.10 3.15
CA GLY A 75 -7.56 2.54 3.94
C GLY A 75 -7.28 2.58 5.43
N ASP A 76 -8.33 2.34 6.20
CA ASP A 76 -8.27 2.16 7.65
C ASP A 76 -8.86 0.80 8.02
N GLY A 77 -9.03 0.51 9.32
CA GLY A 77 -9.61 -0.75 9.80
C GLY A 77 -11.06 -1.04 9.37
N LYS A 78 -11.70 -0.18 8.56
CA LYS A 78 -13.10 -0.29 8.12
C LYS A 78 -13.31 0.01 6.63
N TYR A 79 -12.55 0.95 6.06
CA TYR A 79 -12.73 1.43 4.70
C TYR A 79 -11.45 1.32 3.88
N ILE A 80 -11.60 1.14 2.57
CA ILE A 80 -10.53 1.34 1.59
C ILE A 80 -10.91 2.44 0.61
N CYS A 81 -9.92 3.17 0.11
CA CYS A 81 -10.11 4.14 -0.97
C CYS A 81 -9.32 3.76 -2.23
N ALA A 82 -9.94 3.93 -3.38
CA ALA A 82 -9.33 3.69 -4.68
C ALA A 82 -9.69 4.80 -5.67
N LYS A 83 -8.83 5.10 -6.63
CA LYS A 83 -9.08 6.11 -7.67
C LYS A 83 -9.07 5.52 -9.07
N ASP A 84 -9.87 6.07 -9.98
CA ASP A 84 -9.76 5.77 -11.41
C ASP A 84 -8.92 6.82 -12.16
N ASN A 85 -8.70 6.59 -13.46
CA ASN A 85 -7.98 7.53 -14.32
C ASN A 85 -8.76 8.82 -14.63
N ASN A 86 -10.05 8.89 -14.27
CA ASN A 86 -10.94 10.02 -14.51
C ASN A 86 -11.10 10.89 -13.25
N LYS A 87 -10.16 10.80 -12.30
CA LYS A 87 -10.18 11.57 -11.03
C LYS A 87 -11.41 11.27 -10.17
N ASN A 88 -12.04 10.10 -10.34
CA ASN A 88 -13.04 9.62 -9.41
C ASN A 88 -12.35 8.86 -8.29
N VAL A 89 -12.81 9.09 -7.07
CA VAL A 89 -12.40 8.36 -5.87
C VAL A 89 -13.57 7.57 -5.35
N TYR A 90 -13.32 6.30 -5.03
CA TYR A 90 -14.29 5.36 -4.51
C TYR A 90 -13.86 4.96 -3.10
N ILE A 91 -14.79 5.01 -2.17
CA ILE A 91 -14.57 4.54 -0.80
C ILE A 91 -15.48 3.32 -0.59
N PHE A 92 -14.94 2.22 -0.10
CA PHE A 92 -15.67 0.98 0.12
C PHE A 92 -15.59 0.61 1.59
N ASN A 93 -16.75 0.35 2.21
CA ASN A 93 -16.81 -0.29 3.52
C ASN A 93 -16.57 -1.80 3.33
N VAL A 94 -15.56 -2.32 4.00
CA VAL A 94 -15.16 -3.74 3.83
C VAL A 94 -16.13 -4.72 4.48
N LYS A 95 -17.04 -4.27 5.35
CA LYS A 95 -17.96 -5.15 6.10
C LYS A 95 -19.39 -5.20 5.57
N ASN A 96 -19.90 -4.11 5.00
CA ASN A 96 -21.34 -3.99 4.73
C ASN A 96 -21.70 -3.47 3.32
N THR A 97 -20.79 -3.60 2.35
CA THR A 97 -20.96 -3.22 0.93
C THR A 97 -21.23 -1.73 0.65
N GLU A 98 -21.34 -0.91 1.69
CA GLU A 98 -21.51 0.53 1.56
C GLU A 98 -20.39 1.14 0.72
N LYS A 99 -20.77 2.02 -0.20
CA LYS A 99 -19.86 2.61 -1.16
C LYS A 99 -20.15 4.08 -1.39
N TYR A 100 -19.09 4.87 -1.45
CA TYR A 100 -19.15 6.28 -1.78
C TYR A 100 -18.36 6.56 -3.06
N LYS A 101 -18.75 7.62 -3.77
CA LYS A 101 -18.03 8.12 -4.94
C LYS A 101 -17.86 9.63 -4.83
N LEU A 102 -16.63 10.09 -4.97
CA LEU A 102 -16.25 11.49 -5.14
C LEU A 102 -15.73 11.68 -6.56
N SER A 103 -15.96 12.84 -7.15
CA SER A 103 -15.49 13.18 -8.50
C SER A 103 -14.59 14.40 -8.47
N ASN A 104 -13.73 14.53 -9.48
CA ASN A 104 -12.75 15.62 -9.61
C ASN A 104 -11.74 15.72 -8.45
N ILE A 105 -11.38 14.58 -7.86
CA ILE A 105 -10.34 14.51 -6.83
C ILE A 105 -9.02 14.10 -7.50
N ASP A 106 -8.22 15.11 -7.85
CA ASP A 106 -6.92 14.91 -8.49
C ASP A 106 -5.82 14.70 -7.43
N ALA A 107 -5.68 13.45 -6.97
CA ALA A 107 -4.76 13.11 -5.90
C ALA A 107 -3.49 12.40 -6.39
N ALA A 108 -2.32 12.76 -5.87
CA ALA A 108 -1.08 11.99 -6.04
C ALA A 108 -1.16 10.70 -5.23
N ASP A 109 -1.33 10.85 -3.93
CA ASP A 109 -1.59 9.80 -2.97
C ASP A 109 -2.75 10.19 -2.03
N MET A 110 -3.32 9.22 -1.33
CA MET A 110 -4.36 9.47 -0.34
C MET A 110 -4.43 8.35 0.70
N ASP A 111 -5.00 8.67 1.85
CA ASP A 111 -5.31 7.72 2.90
C ASP A 111 -6.62 8.05 3.60
N ILE A 112 -7.12 7.11 4.40
CA ILE A 112 -8.33 7.29 5.21
C ILE A 112 -7.96 7.42 6.68
N TYR A 113 -8.54 8.41 7.35
CA TYR A 113 -8.52 8.48 8.81
C TYR A 113 -9.79 9.18 9.31
N ASN A 114 -10.45 8.62 10.32
CA ASN A 114 -11.64 9.19 10.96
C ASN A 114 -12.74 9.65 9.98
N ASN A 115 -13.11 8.79 9.02
CA ASN A 115 -14.12 9.05 7.98
C ASN A 115 -13.83 10.26 7.06
N LYS A 116 -12.55 10.66 6.96
CA LYS A 116 -12.06 11.63 5.99
C LYS A 116 -11.01 10.99 5.11
N ILE A 117 -10.94 11.43 3.87
CA ILE A 117 -9.80 11.19 3.00
C ILE A 117 -8.82 12.33 3.22
N TYR A 118 -7.56 12.00 3.50
CA TYR A 118 -6.45 12.92 3.43
C TYR A 118 -5.68 12.64 2.15
N TYR A 119 -5.33 13.68 1.38
CA TYR A 119 -4.76 13.48 0.05
C TYR A 119 -3.81 14.60 -0.36
N ALA A 120 -2.83 14.25 -1.20
CA ALA A 120 -1.96 15.21 -1.86
C ALA A 120 -2.61 15.72 -3.14
N ASN A 121 -3.04 16.98 -3.14
CA ASN A 121 -3.83 17.60 -4.21
C ASN A 121 -2.95 18.03 -5.39
N LYS A 122 -2.94 17.27 -6.48
CA LYS A 122 -2.18 17.59 -7.71
C LYS A 122 -2.56 18.94 -8.31
N SER A 123 -3.83 19.34 -8.18
CA SER A 123 -4.31 20.61 -8.73
C SER A 123 -3.82 21.84 -7.95
N ASP A 124 -3.31 21.66 -6.72
CA ASP A 124 -2.63 22.70 -5.94
C ASP A 124 -1.22 22.24 -5.57
N GLY A 125 -0.47 21.75 -6.57
CA GLY A 125 0.96 21.46 -6.43
C GLY A 125 1.30 20.40 -5.39
N ASN A 126 0.47 19.35 -5.24
CA ASN A 126 0.65 18.25 -4.28
C ASN A 126 0.57 18.65 -2.79
N LYS A 127 -0.08 19.77 -2.48
CA LYS A 127 -0.36 20.16 -1.09
C LYS A 127 -1.33 19.22 -0.38
N ILE A 128 -1.27 19.19 0.95
CA ILE A 128 -2.07 18.25 1.76
C ILE A 128 -3.47 18.81 2.03
N TYR A 129 -4.48 18.05 1.64
CA TYR A 129 -5.91 18.35 1.80
C TYR A 129 -6.64 17.25 2.57
N SER A 130 -7.83 17.56 3.06
CA SER A 130 -8.78 16.56 3.56
C SER A 130 -10.18 16.82 3.03
N ILE A 131 -10.97 15.76 2.87
CA ILE A 131 -12.36 15.82 2.42
C ILE A 131 -13.20 14.72 3.09
N CYS A 132 -14.44 15.04 3.45
CA CYS A 132 -15.38 14.05 3.99
C CYS A 132 -15.89 13.10 2.89
N PHE A 133 -16.33 11.89 3.26
CA PHE A 133 -16.88 10.91 2.31
C PHE A 133 -18.13 11.39 1.54
N ASN A 134 -18.84 12.39 2.09
CA ASN A 134 -19.97 13.05 1.44
C ASN A 134 -19.55 14.19 0.48
N GLY A 135 -18.25 14.39 0.28
CA GLY A 135 -17.68 15.41 -0.62
C GLY A 135 -17.67 16.84 -0.06
N LYS A 136 -18.15 17.04 1.18
CA LYS A 136 -18.10 18.34 1.86
C LYS A 136 -16.76 18.51 2.58
N GLU A 137 -16.54 19.74 3.06
CA GLU A 137 -15.35 20.09 3.85
C GLU A 137 -14.04 19.76 3.14
N ASN A 138 -13.96 20.04 1.84
CA ASN A 138 -12.69 19.95 1.12
C ASN A 138 -11.78 21.11 1.57
N ILE A 139 -10.91 20.85 2.53
CA ILE A 139 -10.08 21.85 3.19
C ILE A 139 -8.59 21.55 2.97
N LYS A 140 -7.81 22.60 2.73
CA LYS A 140 -6.36 22.51 2.81
C LYS A 140 -5.95 22.31 4.26
N VAL A 141 -5.14 21.29 4.52
CA VAL A 141 -4.64 20.94 5.86
C VAL A 141 -3.26 21.53 6.10
N SER A 142 -2.43 21.61 5.06
CA SER A 142 -1.08 22.19 5.09
C SER A 142 -0.67 22.69 3.71
N ASP A 143 0.25 23.66 3.66
CA ASP A 143 0.94 24.07 2.42
C ASP A 143 2.19 23.21 2.12
N GLU A 144 2.53 22.26 3.00
CA GLU A 144 3.54 21.25 2.71
C GLU A 144 3.15 20.40 1.50
N THR A 145 4.17 20.03 0.72
CA THR A 145 4.02 19.32 -0.54
C THR A 145 4.53 17.89 -0.40
N THR A 146 3.77 16.92 -0.91
CA THR A 146 4.17 15.51 -0.82
C THR A 146 3.61 14.66 -1.95
N SER A 147 4.34 13.62 -2.37
CA SER A 147 3.81 12.62 -3.31
C SER A 147 3.30 11.36 -2.60
N HIS A 148 3.66 11.15 -1.33
CA HIS A 148 3.31 9.97 -0.54
C HIS A 148 2.94 10.34 0.90
N LEU A 149 1.79 9.85 1.38
CA LEU A 149 1.33 10.13 2.75
C LEU A 149 0.66 8.92 3.42
N ARG A 150 0.77 8.86 4.76
CA ARG A 150 0.03 7.94 5.62
C ARG A 150 -0.59 8.69 6.77
N VAL A 151 -1.81 8.31 7.17
CA VAL A 151 -2.52 9.00 8.25
C VAL A 151 -2.95 8.02 9.33
N THR A 152 -2.48 8.24 10.55
CA THR A 152 -2.83 7.43 11.71
C THR A 152 -2.61 8.23 12.99
N ASN A 153 -3.32 7.90 14.06
CA ASN A 153 -3.10 8.47 15.41
C ASN A 153 -2.97 10.01 15.44
N ASN A 154 -3.86 10.70 14.71
CA ASN A 154 -3.88 12.16 14.54
C ASN A 154 -2.61 12.77 13.93
N HIS A 155 -1.82 12.01 13.19
CA HIS A 155 -0.65 12.48 12.46
C HIS A 155 -0.76 12.12 10.98
N ILE A 156 -0.25 13.02 10.13
CA ILE A 156 0.06 12.72 8.73
C ILE A 156 1.56 12.54 8.65
N TYR A 157 2.00 11.35 8.29
CA TYR A 157 3.38 11.10 7.89
C TYR A 157 3.50 11.30 6.39
N PHE A 158 4.49 12.06 5.95
CA PHE A 158 4.65 12.41 4.54
C PHE A 158 6.12 12.57 4.18
N GLU A 159 6.45 12.24 2.94
CA GLU A 159 7.76 12.56 2.38
C GLU A 159 7.80 14.00 1.87
N ASN A 160 8.98 14.62 1.89
CA ASN A 160 9.24 15.81 1.08
C ASN A 160 9.97 15.44 -0.22
N ASN A 161 10.21 16.43 -1.09
CA ASN A 161 10.93 16.24 -2.37
C ASN A 161 12.44 15.91 -2.23
N ARG A 162 12.92 15.61 -1.03
CA ARG A 162 14.30 15.22 -0.73
C ARG A 162 14.37 13.87 -0.01
N ASP A 163 13.30 13.09 -0.12
CA ASP A 163 13.16 11.75 0.45
C ASP A 163 13.26 11.70 1.99
N ASN A 164 13.08 12.85 2.66
CA ASN A 164 12.99 12.93 4.11
C ASN A 164 11.54 12.70 4.55
N ILE A 165 11.36 12.10 5.72
CA ILE A 165 10.04 11.83 6.29
C ILE A 165 9.74 12.85 7.38
N TYR A 166 8.54 13.42 7.32
CA TYR A 166 8.01 14.37 8.29
C TYR A 166 6.70 13.86 8.88
N SER A 167 6.36 14.38 10.06
CA SER A 167 5.08 14.17 10.71
C SER A 167 4.39 15.51 10.92
N LEU A 168 3.15 15.63 10.48
CA LEU A 168 2.26 16.76 10.72
C LEU A 168 1.17 16.35 11.72
N SER A 169 1.14 16.99 12.88
CA SER A 169 0.07 16.81 13.86
C SER A 169 -1.23 17.45 13.37
N LEU A 170 -2.30 16.66 13.28
CA LEU A 170 -3.62 17.15 12.90
C LEU A 170 -4.25 18.04 13.98
N LEU A 171 -3.81 17.91 15.23
CA LEU A 171 -4.30 18.65 16.39
C LEU A 171 -3.60 20.00 16.55
N THR A 172 -2.26 20.01 16.54
CA THR A 172 -1.45 21.20 16.83
C THR A 172 -0.97 21.92 15.57
N LYS A 173 -1.07 21.27 14.40
CA LYS A 173 -0.47 21.72 13.12
C LYS A 173 1.05 21.80 13.14
N GLU A 174 1.69 21.29 14.19
CA GLU A 174 3.14 21.21 14.28
C GLU A 174 3.67 20.19 13.27
N ILE A 175 4.77 20.54 12.61
CA ILE A 175 5.51 19.67 11.71
C ILE A 175 6.84 19.30 12.38
N LYS A 176 7.15 18.00 12.43
CA LYS A 176 8.41 17.48 12.96
C LYS A 176 9.13 16.66 11.90
N ASN A 177 10.45 16.78 11.88
CA ASN A 177 11.28 15.82 11.16
C ASN A 177 11.19 14.46 11.86
N VAL A 178 10.90 13.41 11.09
CA VAL A 178 10.89 12.02 11.56
C VAL A 178 12.20 11.34 11.21
N TYR A 179 12.66 11.54 9.97
CA TYR A 179 13.86 10.91 9.46
C TYR A 179 14.50 11.74 8.35
N GLU A 180 15.82 11.94 8.45
CA GLU A 180 16.66 12.57 7.41
C GLU A 180 17.64 11.55 6.87
N GLY A 181 17.64 11.39 5.55
CA GLY A 181 18.54 10.48 4.86
C GLY A 181 17.82 9.31 4.17
N SER A 182 18.54 8.73 3.23
CA SER A 182 18.24 7.46 2.57
C SER A 182 16.97 7.33 1.71
N ASN A 183 16.82 8.15 0.68
CA ASN A 183 16.04 7.82 -0.54
C ASN A 183 14.82 6.91 -0.28
N CYS A 184 13.96 7.32 0.67
CA CYS A 184 12.89 6.47 1.15
C CYS A 184 11.75 6.50 0.13
N TYR A 185 11.69 5.49 -0.74
CA TYR A 185 10.65 5.40 -1.77
C TYR A 185 9.31 4.91 -1.23
N PHE A 186 9.31 4.24 -0.07
CA PHE A 186 8.11 3.62 0.46
C PHE A 186 8.12 3.55 1.98
N PHE A 187 7.01 3.93 2.60
CA PHE A 187 6.83 3.82 4.04
C PHE A 187 5.41 3.42 4.43
N GLU A 188 5.30 2.74 5.56
CA GLU A 188 4.05 2.35 6.20
C GLU A 188 4.10 2.58 7.71
N THR A 189 2.94 2.62 8.35
CA THR A 189 2.83 2.74 9.80
C THR A 189 1.62 1.98 10.33
N ASP A 190 1.78 1.33 11.48
CA ASP A 190 0.69 0.72 12.26
C ASP A 190 0.24 1.62 13.43
N GLY A 191 0.75 2.85 13.48
CA GLY A 191 0.53 3.82 14.55
C GLY A 191 1.40 3.62 15.79
N LYS A 192 2.08 2.48 15.95
CA LYS A 192 3.08 2.24 17.00
C LYS A 192 4.49 2.45 16.45
N TYR A 193 4.73 1.99 15.23
CA TYR A 193 6.00 2.12 14.53
C TYR A 193 5.80 2.72 13.14
N ILE A 194 6.88 3.28 12.62
CA ILE A 194 7.02 3.73 11.24
C ILE A 194 8.07 2.82 10.59
N TYR A 195 7.74 2.29 9.42
CA TYR A 195 8.59 1.39 8.66
C TYR A 195 8.95 2.07 7.36
N LEU A 196 10.25 2.28 7.12
CA LEU A 196 10.79 3.01 5.98
C LEU A 196 11.64 2.08 5.14
N SER A 197 11.49 2.11 3.81
CA SER A 197 12.47 1.51 2.90
C SER A 197 13.77 2.30 2.99
N ASP A 198 14.89 1.63 3.25
CA ASP A 198 16.21 2.23 3.28
C ASP A 198 17.03 1.76 2.08
N TYR A 199 16.90 2.50 0.98
CA TYR A 199 17.55 2.16 -0.28
C TYR A 199 19.08 2.21 -0.21
N GLN A 200 19.66 2.98 0.73
CA GLN A 200 21.11 3.09 0.87
C GLN A 200 21.72 1.86 1.56
N ASN A 201 20.93 1.16 2.37
CA ASN A 201 21.34 -0.02 3.10
C ASN A 201 20.67 -1.26 2.50
N ASP A 202 21.02 -1.60 1.26
CA ASP A 202 20.53 -2.77 0.51
C ASP A 202 19.00 -2.89 0.44
N ASN A 203 18.29 -1.75 0.45
CA ASN A 203 16.83 -1.70 0.42
C ASN A 203 16.19 -2.51 1.56
N THR A 204 16.83 -2.48 2.73
CA THR A 204 16.32 -3.01 4.00
C THR A 204 15.20 -2.13 4.55
N ILE A 205 14.55 -2.56 5.64
CA ILE A 205 13.48 -1.80 6.26
C ILE A 205 13.93 -1.26 7.61
N LEU A 206 13.96 0.07 7.74
CA LEU A 206 14.20 0.76 9.00
C LEU A 206 12.90 0.85 9.80
N LYS A 207 12.96 0.52 11.09
CA LYS A 207 11.84 0.61 12.03
C LYS A 207 12.09 1.70 13.06
N LEU A 208 11.20 2.69 13.09
CA LEU A 208 11.22 3.80 14.04
C LEU A 208 10.02 3.73 15.00
N ASP A 209 10.17 4.21 16.22
CA ASP A 209 9.03 4.48 17.11
C ASP A 209 8.19 5.63 16.58
N ALA A 210 6.87 5.45 16.48
CA ALA A 210 5.99 6.45 15.88
C ALA A 210 5.78 7.70 16.76
N HIS A 211 6.15 7.64 18.05
CA HIS A 211 6.00 8.74 19.00
C HIS A 211 7.32 9.47 19.27
N THR A 212 8.42 8.73 19.45
CA THR A 212 9.74 9.32 19.74
C THR A 212 10.63 9.49 18.50
N PHE A 213 10.28 8.82 17.39
CA PHE A 213 11.08 8.73 16.16
C PHE A 213 12.45 8.06 16.34
N GLU A 214 12.70 7.45 17.50
CA GLU A 214 13.92 6.69 17.74
C GLU A 214 13.95 5.41 16.89
N GLU A 215 15.13 5.10 16.34
CA GLU A 215 15.39 3.83 15.68
C GLU A 215 15.23 2.66 16.68
N LYS A 216 14.38 1.70 16.32
CA LYS A 216 14.11 0.47 17.09
C LYS A 216 14.71 -0.77 16.43
N GLY A 217 15.21 -0.65 15.21
CA GLY A 217 15.96 -1.70 14.54
C GLY A 217 15.80 -1.67 13.03
N ARG A 218 16.48 -2.61 12.37
CA ARG A 218 16.49 -2.79 10.93
C ARG A 218 16.17 -4.23 10.59
N ILE A 219 15.31 -4.41 9.59
CA ILE A 219 14.89 -5.71 9.09
C ILE A 219 15.63 -5.95 7.78
N ASN A 220 16.51 -6.95 7.78
CA ASN A 220 17.38 -7.27 6.64
C ASN A 220 16.62 -8.06 5.55
N ILE A 221 15.60 -7.43 4.99
CA ILE A 221 14.75 -7.99 3.92
C ILE A 221 14.74 -6.98 2.78
N ARG A 222 15.19 -7.42 1.61
CA ARG A 222 15.12 -6.65 0.37
C ARG A 222 13.73 -6.81 -0.24
N THR A 223 12.97 -5.73 -0.36
CA THR A 223 11.57 -5.77 -0.78
C THR A 223 11.21 -4.65 -1.75
N VAL A 224 10.32 -4.92 -2.70
CA VAL A 224 9.76 -3.86 -3.57
C VAL A 224 8.53 -3.18 -2.97
N ASN A 225 7.89 -3.80 -1.97
CA ASN A 225 6.67 -3.30 -1.32
C ASN A 225 6.39 -4.07 -0.03
N PHE A 226 5.82 -3.41 0.98
CA PHE A 226 5.44 -4.06 2.23
C PHE A 226 4.17 -3.48 2.84
N CYS A 227 3.58 -4.19 3.79
CA CYS A 227 2.53 -3.68 4.65
C CYS A 227 2.67 -4.27 6.05
N ILE A 228 1.99 -3.68 7.02
CA ILE A 228 1.94 -4.19 8.39
C ILE A 228 0.58 -4.83 8.62
N TYR A 229 0.60 -6.09 9.02
CA TYR A 229 -0.60 -6.85 9.36
C TYR A 229 -0.51 -7.40 10.76
N ASN A 230 -1.43 -6.99 11.65
CA ASN A 230 -1.45 -7.39 13.06
C ASN A 230 -0.09 -7.25 13.78
N GLY A 231 0.68 -6.22 13.42
CA GLY A 231 2.00 -5.94 13.98
C GLY A 231 3.17 -6.71 13.33
N SER A 232 2.88 -7.61 12.40
CA SER A 232 3.87 -8.34 11.61
C SER A 232 4.11 -7.68 10.26
N LEU A 233 5.36 -7.67 9.82
CA LEU A 233 5.72 -7.22 8.49
C LEU A 233 5.34 -8.28 7.45
N CYS A 234 4.63 -7.84 6.41
CA CYS A 234 4.32 -8.62 5.22
C CYS A 234 4.94 -7.94 4.01
N TYR A 235 5.58 -8.67 3.10
CA TYR A 235 6.36 -8.05 2.02
C TYR A 235 6.33 -8.83 0.71
N ILE A 236 6.67 -8.13 -0.38
CA ILE A 236 6.94 -8.71 -1.70
C ILE A 236 8.45 -8.68 -1.95
N PRO A 237 9.13 -9.83 -2.05
CA PRO A 237 10.58 -9.88 -2.18
C PRO A 237 11.07 -9.14 -3.42
N PHE A 238 12.22 -8.47 -3.28
CA PHE A 238 12.96 -7.95 -4.42
C PHE A 238 13.71 -9.10 -5.12
N VAL A 239 13.75 -9.09 -6.45
CA VAL A 239 14.47 -10.09 -7.26
C VAL A 239 15.39 -9.35 -8.23
N ASP A 240 16.69 -9.66 -8.20
CA ASP A 240 17.66 -9.15 -9.18
C ASP A 240 17.50 -9.89 -10.52
N GLU A 241 17.74 -9.19 -11.63
CA GLU A 241 17.63 -9.78 -12.98
C GLU A 241 18.59 -10.96 -13.22
N ASP A 242 19.72 -10.99 -12.51
CA ASP A 242 20.73 -12.05 -12.61
C ASP A 242 20.37 -13.33 -11.84
N ASP A 243 19.42 -13.26 -10.89
CA ASP A 243 18.92 -14.41 -10.12
C ASP A 243 17.75 -15.14 -10.83
N ILE A 244 17.37 -14.70 -12.03
CA ILE A 244 16.31 -15.29 -12.87
C ILE A 244 16.84 -16.55 -13.58
N GLY A 245 17.28 -17.56 -12.82
CA GLY A 245 17.55 -18.91 -13.33
C GLY A 245 16.27 -19.73 -13.56
N ASP A 246 16.41 -20.93 -14.13
CA ASP A 246 15.32 -21.86 -14.50
C ASP A 246 14.36 -22.29 -13.35
N ASN A 247 14.65 -21.91 -12.09
CA ASN A 247 13.79 -22.15 -10.93
C ASN A 247 12.96 -20.90 -10.60
N TYR A 248 12.09 -20.52 -11.54
CA TYR A 248 11.07 -19.50 -11.36
C TYR A 248 10.15 -19.87 -10.17
N LYS A 249 10.45 -19.39 -8.97
CA LYS A 249 9.48 -19.34 -7.88
C LYS A 249 8.53 -18.19 -8.19
N ASP A 250 7.24 -18.40 -8.07
CA ASP A 250 6.23 -17.38 -8.32
C ASP A 250 6.36 -16.28 -7.24
N TYR A 251 7.04 -15.17 -7.51
CA TYR A 251 7.26 -14.08 -6.52
C TYR A 251 6.05 -13.15 -6.40
N SER A 252 4.88 -13.59 -6.86
CA SER A 252 3.59 -12.91 -6.67
C SER A 252 3.00 -13.12 -5.27
N HIS A 253 3.76 -13.78 -4.39
CA HIS A 253 3.36 -14.07 -3.02
C HIS A 253 3.68 -12.95 -2.05
N ILE A 254 2.87 -12.88 -1.00
CA ILE A 254 3.15 -12.06 0.17
C ILE A 254 3.78 -12.97 1.23
N TYR A 255 4.92 -12.55 1.75
CA TYR A 255 5.69 -13.29 2.75
C TYR A 255 5.62 -12.59 4.10
N ASN A 256 5.59 -13.36 5.19
CA ASN A 256 5.82 -12.81 6.53
C ASN A 256 7.32 -12.60 6.78
N GLU A 257 7.68 -11.94 7.88
CA GLU A 257 9.07 -11.68 8.28
C GLU A 257 9.96 -12.93 8.45
N GLU A 258 9.36 -14.13 8.60
CA GLU A 258 10.07 -15.41 8.65
C GLU A 258 10.32 -16.02 7.24
N GLY A 259 9.88 -15.34 6.18
CA GLY A 259 9.99 -15.81 4.79
C GLY A 259 8.97 -16.88 4.41
N GLN A 260 7.90 -17.04 5.19
CA GLN A 260 6.81 -17.97 4.89
C GLN A 260 5.76 -17.28 4.02
N ILE A 261 5.27 -17.98 3.00
CA ILE A 261 4.17 -17.51 2.14
C ILE A 261 2.89 -17.46 2.97
N ILE A 262 2.25 -16.28 3.00
CA ILE A 262 0.94 -16.07 3.61
C ILE A 262 -0.16 -15.77 2.57
N LEU A 263 0.22 -15.47 1.32
CA LEU A 263 -0.67 -15.29 0.18
C LEU A 263 0.00 -15.70 -1.12
#